data_AF-A0A293MY32-F1
#
_entry.id   AF-A0A293MY32-F1
#
_cell.length_a   1.000
_cell.length_b   1.000
_cell.length_c   1.000
_cell.angle_alpha   90.00
_cell.angle_beta   90.00
_cell.angle_gamma   90.00
#
_symmetry.space_group_name_H-M   'P 1'
#
loop_
_entity.id
_entity.type
_entity.pdbx_description
1 polymer ?
#
loop_
_entity_poly.entity_id
_entity_poly.type
_entity_poly.pdbx_seq_one_letter_code
_entity_poly.pdbx_strand_id
1 'polypeptide(L)'
;MVNNRIGNARLQETSSQWRDVREGMHRAIDDGNHIQAGQCLKEAPHLKLWLHPNTEQSAMYRALAKESFLIYALLQRSRCQFKDDKEKEWFRGLNEFQRHQIRQQPVYVRNYRESNMNNIINAIQHQPGSFRTKIESMFRRMEENE
;
A
#
# COMPACT_ATOMS: atom_id res chain seq x y z
N MET A 1 -7.51 26.94 11.99
CA MET A 1 -6.14 26.69 11.48
C MET A 1 -6.04 25.31 10.81
N VAL A 2 -6.61 25.12 9.61
CA VAL A 2 -6.65 23.80 8.93
C VAL A 2 -5.77 23.75 7.66
N ASN A 3 -5.29 24.89 7.17
CA ASN A 3 -4.62 25.01 5.88
C ASN A 3 -3.15 24.55 5.83
N ASN A 4 -2.51 24.26 6.98
CA ASN A 4 -1.09 23.91 7.01
C ASN A 4 -0.77 22.42 6.79
N ARG A 5 -1.74 21.51 6.96
CA ARG A 5 -1.49 20.07 6.79
C ARG A 5 -1.51 19.61 5.34
N ILE A 6 -2.35 20.22 4.51
CA ILE A 6 -2.53 19.86 3.09
C ILE A 6 -1.32 20.31 2.25
N GLY A 7 -0.79 21.51 2.51
CA GLY A 7 0.43 22.00 1.85
C GLY A 7 1.65 21.12 2.16
N ASN A 8 1.76 20.63 3.39
CA ASN A 8 2.91 19.81 3.81
C ASN A 8 2.91 18.41 3.18
N ALA A 9 1.73 17.81 2.96
CA ALA A 9 1.61 16.51 2.31
C ALA A 9 2.09 16.55 0.85
N ARG A 10 1.69 17.57 0.08
CA ARG A 10 2.13 17.71 -1.32
C ARG A 10 3.62 18.02 -1.44
N LEU A 11 4.18 18.78 -0.50
CA LEU A 11 5.62 19.06 -0.46
C LEU A 11 6.45 17.80 -0.21
N GLN A 12 5.95 16.85 0.59
CA GLN A 12 6.63 15.56 0.79
C GLN A 12 6.59 14.68 -0.46
N GLU A 13 5.50 14.74 -1.23
CA GLU A 13 5.32 14.00 -2.49
C GLU A 13 6.24 14.47 -3.62
N THR A 14 6.73 15.72 -3.56
CA THR A 14 7.67 16.28 -4.54
C THR A 14 9.08 16.46 -3.98
N SER A 15 9.29 16.14 -2.70
CA SER A 15 10.59 16.23 -2.04
C SER A 15 11.64 15.33 -2.71
N SER A 16 12.89 15.82 -2.73
CA SER A 16 14.06 15.07 -3.15
C SER A 16 14.37 13.89 -2.22
N GLN A 17 14.04 14.01 -0.93
CA GLN A 17 14.25 12.96 0.08
C GLN A 17 13.61 11.63 -0.33
N TRP A 18 12.42 11.69 -0.94
CA TRP A 18 11.64 10.51 -1.30
C TRP A 18 11.68 10.22 -2.80
N ARG A 19 12.56 10.90 -3.56
CA ARG A 19 12.61 10.76 -5.01
C ARG A 19 12.90 9.31 -5.39
N ASP A 20 13.97 8.74 -4.87
CA ASP A 20 14.40 7.38 -5.22
C ASP A 20 13.37 6.32 -4.82
N VAL A 21 12.74 6.49 -3.65
CA VAL A 21 11.67 5.59 -3.18
C VAL A 21 10.44 5.68 -4.09
N ARG A 22 10.08 6.89 -4.55
CA ARG A 22 9.01 7.08 -5.54
C ARG A 22 9.38 6.49 -6.90
N GLU A 23 10.62 6.66 -7.37
CA GLU A 23 11.09 6.00 -8.61
C GLU A 23 11.01 4.48 -8.49
N GLY A 24 11.41 3.92 -7.34
CA GLY A 24 11.27 2.50 -7.02
C GLY A 24 9.83 2.01 -7.08
N MET A 25 8.88 2.75 -6.50
CA MET A 25 7.45 2.42 -6.57
C MET A 25 6.93 2.39 -8.02
N HIS A 26 7.26 3.40 -8.82
CA HIS A 26 6.79 3.48 -10.20
C HIS A 26 7.45 2.44 -11.12
N ARG A 27 8.73 2.13 -10.90
CA ARG A 27 9.39 1.02 -11.56
C ARG A 27 8.74 -0.32 -11.19
N ALA A 28 8.46 -0.54 -9.91
CA ALA A 28 7.77 -1.74 -9.45
C ALA A 28 6.37 -1.89 -10.09
N ILE A 29 5.66 -0.78 -10.34
CA ILE A 29 4.40 -0.77 -11.08
C ILE A 29 4.62 -1.22 -12.53
N ASP A 30 5.61 -0.65 -13.21
CA ASP A 30 5.90 -0.97 -14.61
C ASP A 30 6.34 -2.43 -14.77
N ASP A 31 7.09 -2.97 -13.80
CA ASP A 31 7.60 -4.35 -13.81
C ASP A 31 6.61 -5.37 -13.21
N GLY A 32 5.46 -4.93 -12.67
CA GLY A 32 4.51 -5.80 -11.95
C GLY A 32 5.05 -6.38 -10.64
N ASN A 33 6.13 -5.83 -10.09
CA ASN A 33 6.81 -6.31 -8.89
C ASN A 33 6.13 -5.83 -7.60
N HIS A 34 5.10 -6.55 -7.17
CA HIS A 34 4.35 -6.22 -5.96
C HIS A 34 5.16 -6.30 -4.65
N ILE A 35 6.24 -7.10 -4.61
CA ILE A 35 7.11 -7.20 -3.43
C ILE A 35 7.85 -5.88 -3.23
N GLN A 36 8.46 -5.36 -4.30
CA GLN A 36 9.16 -4.07 -4.27
C GLN A 36 8.20 -2.91 -3.99
N ALA A 37 7.01 -2.90 -4.61
CA ALA A 37 5.98 -1.90 -4.28
C ALA A 37 5.61 -1.93 -2.79
N GLY A 38 5.54 -3.12 -2.19
CA GLY A 38 5.31 -3.30 -0.76
C GLY A 38 6.46 -2.80 0.13
N GLN A 39 7.71 -2.92 -0.31
CA GLN A 39 8.87 -2.36 0.39
C GLN A 39 8.83 -0.83 0.39
N CYS A 40 8.57 -0.22 -0.77
CA CYS A 40 8.43 1.23 -0.87
C CYS A 40 7.34 1.75 0.09
N LEU A 41 6.17 1.10 0.15
CA LEU A 41 5.08 1.49 1.06
C LEU A 41 5.46 1.45 2.55
N LYS A 42 6.36 0.53 2.94
CA LYS A 42 6.87 0.46 4.31
C LYS A 42 7.87 1.56 4.60
N GLU A 43 8.66 1.94 3.60
CA GLU A 43 9.72 2.95 3.72
C GLU A 43 9.16 4.37 3.82
N ALA A 44 8.09 4.69 3.07
CA ALA A 44 7.46 6.02 3.09
C ALA A 44 5.93 5.96 3.29
N PRO A 45 5.43 5.46 4.43
CA PRO A 45 4.00 5.20 4.66
C PRO A 45 3.12 6.47 4.71
N HIS A 46 3.75 7.63 4.91
CA HIS A 46 3.09 8.95 4.91
C HIS A 46 2.75 9.44 3.51
N LEU A 47 3.44 8.97 2.45
CA LEU A 47 3.11 9.30 1.07
C LEU A 47 1.78 8.65 0.68
N LYS A 48 0.87 9.44 0.13
CA LYS A 48 -0.49 9.04 -0.27
C LYS A 48 -0.71 9.09 -1.76
N LEU A 49 -0.11 10.06 -2.46
CA LEU A 49 -0.23 10.18 -3.91
C LEU A 49 0.80 9.34 -4.64
N TRP A 50 2.00 9.22 -4.06
CA TRP A 50 3.15 8.57 -4.67
C TRP A 50 3.40 9.14 -6.07
N LEU A 51 3.67 10.45 -6.15
CA LEU A 51 3.80 11.12 -7.45
C LEU A 51 5.06 10.64 -8.19
N HIS A 52 4.92 10.35 -9.47
CA HIS A 52 6.06 10.03 -10.32
C HIS A 52 6.98 11.27 -10.44
N PRO A 53 8.31 11.16 -10.21
CA PRO A 53 9.18 12.33 -10.20
C PRO A 53 9.19 13.16 -11.49
N ASN A 54 9.00 12.51 -12.64
CA ASN A 54 9.02 13.18 -13.95
C ASN A 54 7.63 13.51 -14.53
N THR A 55 6.61 12.67 -14.30
CA THR A 55 5.29 12.82 -14.94
C THR A 55 4.21 13.31 -13.97
N GLU A 56 4.54 13.36 -12.68
CA GLU A 56 3.63 13.70 -11.59
C GLU A 56 2.34 12.86 -11.57
N GLN A 57 2.33 11.70 -12.21
CA GLN A 57 1.21 10.77 -12.14
C GLN A 57 1.18 10.09 -10.77
N SER A 58 0.00 9.89 -10.20
CA SER A 58 -0.11 9.08 -8.98
C SER A 58 0.22 7.61 -9.28
N ALA A 59 0.73 6.91 -8.26
CA ALA A 59 0.92 5.46 -8.35
C ALA A 59 -0.39 4.72 -8.63
N MET A 60 -1.51 5.20 -8.07
CA MET A 60 -2.85 4.65 -8.31
C MET A 60 -3.23 4.68 -9.79
N TYR A 61 -3.03 5.84 -10.43
CA TYR A 61 -3.28 6.01 -11.87
C TYR A 61 -2.37 5.11 -12.71
N ARG A 62 -1.07 5.11 -12.43
CA ARG A 62 -0.10 4.34 -13.22
C ARG A 62 -0.33 2.83 -13.11
N ALA A 63 -0.69 2.34 -11.92
CA ALA A 63 -1.00 0.93 -11.72
C ALA A 63 -2.21 0.47 -12.56
N LEU A 64 -3.22 1.32 -12.74
CA LEU A 64 -4.32 1.05 -13.67
C LEU A 64 -3.87 1.12 -15.13
N ALA A 65 -3.11 2.16 -15.48
CA ALA A 65 -2.58 2.36 -16.84
C ALA A 65 -1.79 1.16 -17.36
N LYS A 66 -1.04 0.52 -16.45
CA LYS A 66 -0.16 -0.62 -16.72
C LYS A 66 -0.83 -1.96 -16.46
N GLU A 67 -2.11 -1.97 -16.10
CA GLU A 67 -2.86 -3.19 -15.74
C GLU A 67 -2.20 -3.99 -14.59
N SER A 68 -1.40 -3.32 -13.76
CA SER A 68 -0.76 -3.86 -12.56
C SER A 68 -1.75 -3.92 -11.39
N PHE A 69 -2.84 -4.66 -11.59
CA PHE A 69 -4.01 -4.64 -10.70
C PHE A 69 -3.71 -5.16 -9.27
N LEU A 70 -2.73 -6.04 -9.11
CA LEU A 70 -2.28 -6.49 -7.78
C LEU A 70 -1.65 -5.34 -6.99
N ILE A 71 -0.82 -4.53 -7.65
CA ILE A 71 -0.19 -3.35 -7.04
C ILE A 71 -1.24 -2.27 -6.79
N TYR A 72 -2.20 -2.10 -7.70
CA TYR A 72 -3.36 -1.22 -7.48
C TYR A 72 -4.11 -1.60 -6.19
N ALA A 73 -4.42 -2.88 -5.99
CA ALA A 73 -5.08 -3.36 -4.77
C ALA A 73 -4.25 -3.10 -3.50
N LEU A 74 -2.93 -3.27 -3.59
CA LEU A 74 -1.99 -2.95 -2.50
C LEU A 74 -1.99 -1.45 -2.14
N LEU A 75 -1.94 -0.57 -3.14
CA LEU A 75 -2.00 0.88 -2.98
C LEU A 75 -3.35 1.31 -2.37
N GLN A 76 -4.45 0.73 -2.84
CA GLN A 76 -5.78 1.01 -2.32
C GLN A 76 -5.88 0.65 -0.82
N ARG A 77 -5.32 -0.50 -0.40
CA ARG A 77 -5.27 -0.90 1.02
C ARG A 77 -4.42 0.05 1.88
N SER A 78 -3.34 0.59 1.32
CA SER A 78 -2.49 1.58 1.99
C SER A 78 -3.11 2.98 2.05
N ARG A 79 -4.38 3.11 1.60
CA ARG A 79 -5.13 4.36 1.51
C ARG A 79 -4.43 5.39 0.60
N CYS A 80 -3.76 4.92 -0.44
CA CYS A 80 -3.21 5.78 -1.48
C CYS A 80 -4.34 6.39 -2.31
N GLN A 81 -4.06 7.53 -2.95
CA GLN A 81 -5.04 8.37 -3.61
C GLN A 81 -4.58 8.74 -5.01
N PHE A 82 -5.55 9.01 -5.89
CA PHE A 82 -5.29 9.70 -7.15
C PHE A 82 -4.86 11.14 -6.87
N LYS A 83 -4.08 11.74 -7.78
CA LYS A 83 -3.62 13.11 -7.57
C LYS A 83 -4.74 14.15 -7.76
N ASP A 84 -5.69 13.84 -8.64
CA ASP A 84 -6.79 14.73 -9.02
C ASP A 84 -8.00 13.92 -9.53
N ASP A 85 -9.12 14.62 -9.76
CA ASP A 85 -10.34 14.02 -10.26
C ASP A 85 -10.21 13.53 -11.71
N LYS A 86 -9.29 14.07 -12.51
CA LYS A 86 -9.07 13.61 -13.90
C LYS A 86 -8.50 12.20 -13.92
N GLU A 87 -7.51 11.92 -13.07
CA GLU A 87 -6.98 10.57 -12.90
C GLU A 87 -8.05 9.60 -12.37
N LYS A 88 -8.94 10.08 -11.49
CA LYS A 88 -10.05 9.30 -10.95
C LYS A 88 -11.17 9.04 -11.97
N GLU A 89 -11.43 9.97 -12.87
CA GLU A 89 -12.39 9.78 -13.96
C GLU A 89 -11.94 8.69 -14.92
N TRP A 90 -10.64 8.51 -15.11
CA TRP A 90 -10.13 7.42 -15.93
C TRP A 90 -10.47 6.03 -15.36
N PHE A 91 -10.53 5.90 -14.03
CA PHE A 91 -11.06 4.70 -13.37
C PHE A 91 -12.54 4.43 -13.74
N ARG A 92 -13.35 5.47 -13.98
CA ARG A 92 -14.74 5.30 -14.44
C ARG A 92 -14.80 4.78 -15.89
N GLY A 93 -13.75 4.98 -16.67
CA GLY A 93 -13.62 4.48 -18.05
C GLY A 93 -13.21 3.01 -18.17
N LEU A 94 -12.86 2.33 -17.07
CA LEU A 94 -12.48 0.91 -17.11
C LEU A 94 -13.62 0.04 -17.64
N ASN A 95 -13.30 -0.88 -18.54
CA ASN A 95 -14.27 -1.84 -19.08
C ASN A 95 -14.64 -2.91 -18.04
N GLU A 96 -15.68 -3.68 -18.30
CA GLU A 96 -16.19 -4.69 -17.36
C GLU A 96 -15.15 -5.76 -17.02
N PHE A 97 -14.31 -6.15 -17.99
CA PHE A 97 -13.24 -7.12 -17.81
C PHE A 97 -12.15 -6.61 -16.84
N GLN A 98 -11.67 -5.38 -17.02
CA GLN A 98 -10.68 -4.75 -16.14
C GLN A 98 -11.26 -4.56 -14.73
N ARG A 99 -12.52 -4.16 -14.61
CA ARG A 99 -13.23 -4.08 -13.32
C ARG A 99 -13.40 -5.45 -12.68
N HIS A 100 -13.59 -6.50 -13.48
CA HIS A 100 -13.64 -7.87 -12.99
C HIS A 100 -12.27 -8.30 -12.48
N GLN A 101 -11.18 -8.03 -13.22
CA GLN A 101 -9.82 -8.31 -12.78
C GLN A 101 -9.48 -7.57 -11.48
N ILE A 102 -9.85 -6.30 -11.33
CA ILE A 102 -9.67 -5.57 -10.05
C ILE A 102 -10.49 -6.17 -8.91
N ARG A 103 -11.69 -6.71 -9.20
CA ARG A 103 -12.55 -7.38 -8.21
C ARG A 103 -12.08 -8.80 -7.86
N GLN A 104 -11.43 -9.48 -8.81
CA GLN A 104 -10.81 -10.80 -8.65
C GLN A 104 -9.39 -10.71 -8.10
N GLN A 105 -8.76 -9.54 -8.19
CA GLN A 105 -7.68 -9.12 -7.31
C GLN A 105 -8.33 -8.82 -5.95
N PRO A 106 -7.90 -9.48 -4.91
CA PRO A 106 -8.69 -10.64 -4.59
C PRO A 106 -9.49 -10.41 -3.31
N VAL A 107 -10.40 -11.34 -3.06
CA VAL A 107 -10.55 -12.04 -1.77
C VAL A 107 -9.21 -12.18 -0.98
N TYR A 108 -8.04 -11.99 -1.60
CA TYR A 108 -6.67 -12.23 -1.16
C TYR A 108 -5.70 -11.04 -0.99
N VAL A 109 -6.21 -9.83 -0.74
CA VAL A 109 -5.51 -8.93 0.21
C VAL A 109 -5.72 -9.41 1.68
N ARG A 110 -6.78 -10.20 1.94
CA ARG A 110 -7.10 -10.80 3.25
C ARG A 110 -6.12 -11.95 3.59
N ASN A 111 -5.81 -12.81 2.63
CA ASN A 111 -4.94 -13.98 2.84
C ASN A 111 -3.47 -13.64 3.08
N TYR A 112 -2.92 -12.50 2.62
CA TYR A 112 -1.56 -12.10 2.99
C TYR A 112 -1.44 -11.76 4.49
N ARG A 113 -2.52 -11.22 5.08
CA ARG A 113 -2.57 -10.96 6.53
C ARG A 113 -2.64 -12.26 7.30
N GLU A 114 -3.42 -13.23 6.83
CA GLU A 114 -3.52 -14.55 7.45
C GLU A 114 -2.26 -15.38 7.25
N SER A 115 -1.60 -15.37 6.08
CA SER A 115 -0.34 -16.06 5.87
C SER A 115 0.81 -15.41 6.64
N ASN A 116 0.84 -14.08 6.76
CA ASN A 116 1.85 -13.39 7.57
C ASN A 116 1.58 -13.58 9.08
N MET A 117 0.32 -13.57 9.53
CA MET A 117 -0.04 -13.93 10.92
C MET A 117 0.24 -15.40 11.21
N ASN A 118 -0.08 -16.33 10.31
CA ASN A 118 0.20 -17.75 10.48
C ASN A 118 1.71 -18.02 10.50
N ASN A 119 2.50 -17.30 9.70
CA ASN A 119 3.96 -17.37 9.77
C ASN A 119 4.50 -16.82 11.09
N ILE A 120 3.94 -15.72 11.60
CA ILE A 120 4.29 -15.17 12.92
C ILE A 120 3.87 -16.12 14.05
N ILE A 121 2.66 -16.67 14.01
CA ILE A 121 2.13 -17.63 14.98
C ILE A 121 2.96 -18.91 14.98
N ASN A 122 3.28 -19.46 13.80
CA ASN A 122 4.17 -20.61 13.68
C ASN A 122 5.57 -20.28 14.20
N ALA A 123 6.13 -19.12 13.87
CA ALA A 123 7.43 -18.70 14.39
C ALA A 123 7.42 -18.56 15.93
N ILE A 124 6.33 -18.08 16.53
CA ILE A 124 6.15 -17.96 17.98
C ILE A 124 5.99 -19.33 18.64
N GLN A 125 5.26 -20.27 18.02
CA GLN A 125 5.09 -21.63 18.54
C GLN A 125 6.41 -22.40 18.65
N HIS A 126 7.42 -22.05 17.86
CA HIS A 126 8.75 -22.66 17.90
C HIS A 126 9.73 -21.92 18.84
N GLN A 127 9.28 -20.90 19.58
CA GLN A 127 10.10 -20.20 20.58
C GLN A 127 9.97 -20.82 21.99
N PRO A 128 10.97 -20.65 22.88
CA PRO A 128 10.92 -21.15 24.25
C PRO A 128 9.70 -20.62 25.03
N GLY A 129 9.14 -21.45 25.93
CA GLY A 129 7.85 -21.22 26.57
C GLY A 129 7.67 -19.86 27.27
N SER A 130 8.74 -19.24 27.77
CA SER A 130 8.70 -17.92 28.40
C SER A 130 8.36 -16.77 27.44
N PHE A 131 8.70 -16.91 26.16
CA PHE A 131 8.40 -15.91 25.13
C PHE A 131 6.94 -15.95 24.69
N ARG A 132 6.38 -17.16 24.59
CA ARG A 132 4.97 -17.40 24.23
C ARG A 132 4.01 -16.76 25.24
N THR A 133 4.26 -16.95 26.54
CA THR A 133 3.43 -16.37 27.61
C THR A 133 3.45 -14.83 27.60
N LYS A 134 4.60 -14.24 27.25
CA LYS A 134 4.74 -12.78 27.15
C LYS A 134 3.96 -12.19 25.96
N ILE A 135 3.92 -12.89 24.84
CA ILE A 135 3.12 -12.47 23.68
C ILE A 135 1.61 -12.67 23.92
N GLU A 136 1.20 -13.79 24.50
CA GLU A 136 -0.22 -14.04 24.85
C GLU A 136 -0.78 -12.98 25.81
N SER A 137 0.02 -12.53 26.79
CA SER A 137 -0.35 -11.43 27.69
C SER A 137 -0.41 -10.05 26.99
N MET A 138 0.41 -9.82 25.96
CA MET A 138 0.32 -8.58 25.16
C MET A 138 -0.94 -8.55 24.30
N PHE A 139 -1.32 -9.66 23.66
CA PHE A 139 -2.56 -9.75 22.88
C PHE A 139 -3.80 -9.52 23.75
N ARG A 140 -3.85 -10.15 24.93
CA ARG A 140 -4.96 -9.97 25.88
C ARG A 140 -5.12 -8.51 26.33
N ARG A 141 -4.01 -7.81 26.58
CA ARG A 141 -4.01 -6.38 26.92
C ARG A 141 -4.44 -5.48 25.76
N MET A 142 -4.34 -5.92 24.51
CA MET A 142 -4.82 -5.14 23.37
C MET A 142 -6.34 -5.29 23.18
N GLU A 143 -6.89 -6.47 23.47
CA GLU A 143 -8.34 -6.73 23.43
C GLU A 143 -9.09 -6.08 24.61
N GLU A 144 -8.42 -5.91 25.76
CA GLU A 144 -8.98 -5.24 26.95
C GLU A 144 -9.00 -3.69 26.84
N ASN A 145 -8.43 -3.10 25.79
CA ASN A 145 -8.35 -1.65 25.58
C ASN A 145 -9.25 -1.13 24.42
N GLU A 146 -10.17 -1.96 23.93
CA GLU A 146 -11.35 -1.53 23.13
C GLU A 146 -12.58 -1.32 24.02
#